data_AF-A0A515D7W1-F1
#
_entry.id   AF-A0A515D7W1-F1
#
_cell.length_a   1.000
_cell.length_b   1.000
_cell.length_c   1.000
_cell.angle_alpha   90.00
_cell.angle_beta   90.00
_cell.angle_gamma   90.00
#
_symmetry.space_group_name_H-M   'P 1'
#
loop_
_entity.id
_entity.type
_entity.pdbx_description
1 polymer ?
#
loop_
_entity_poly.entity_id
_entity_poly.type
_entity_poly.pdbx_seq_one_letter_code
_entity_poly.pdbx_strand_id
1 'polypeptide(L)'
;MQHVPISRARYMQENRNMRFEQALEGWSQGRLTQAEAALLLGQCERSFRRHIERYEADGLDGLLDRRLSQISKRRASGTEVDQVVHLYKGGFAGWSVAHFHSKYKAEFAGARSYSWLKSVLQDASVVTIAKRQGKHRIKRERAPLAGMLLHQDASTHR
;
A
#
# COMPACT_ATOMS: atom_id res chain seq x y z
N MET A 1 -18.47 -17.85 2.12
CA MET A 1 -17.10 -17.62 2.59
C MET A 1 -16.80 -16.14 2.46
N GLN A 2 -16.54 -15.43 3.56
CA GLN A 2 -16.21 -14.01 3.51
C GLN A 2 -14.81 -13.86 2.86
N HIS A 3 -14.73 -13.22 1.70
CA HIS A 3 -13.44 -12.89 1.10
C HIS A 3 -12.75 -11.86 1.99
N VAL A 4 -11.78 -12.31 2.80
CA VAL A 4 -10.88 -11.39 3.47
C VAL A 4 -10.06 -10.68 2.37
N PRO A 5 -10.09 -9.35 2.29
CA PRO A 5 -9.32 -8.64 1.27
C PRO A 5 -7.83 -8.91 1.47
N ILE A 6 -7.22 -9.59 0.50
CA ILE A 6 -5.79 -9.89 0.49
C ILE A 6 -5.03 -8.59 0.20
N SER A 7 -3.98 -8.32 0.98
CA SER A 7 -3.13 -7.15 0.73
C SER A 7 -2.42 -7.30 -0.62
N ARG A 8 -2.22 -6.19 -1.35
CA ARG A 8 -1.51 -6.21 -2.65
C ARG A 8 -0.18 -6.96 -2.57
N ALA A 9 0.56 -6.78 -1.48
CA ALA A 9 1.85 -7.41 -1.30
C ALA A 9 1.75 -8.93 -1.14
N ARG A 10 0.72 -9.41 -0.41
CA ARG A 10 0.44 -10.84 -0.27
C ARG A 10 -0.01 -11.46 -1.60
N TYR A 11 -0.89 -10.79 -2.33
CA TYR A 11 -1.29 -11.22 -3.68
C TYR A 11 -0.08 -11.35 -4.63
N MET A 12 0.83 -10.36 -4.61
CA MET A 12 2.04 -10.42 -5.42
C MET A 12 2.96 -11.58 -5.03
N GLN A 13 3.05 -11.89 -3.73
CA GLN A 13 3.83 -13.04 -3.25
C GLN A 13 3.21 -14.37 -3.69
N GLU A 14 1.89 -14.52 -3.54
CA GLU A 14 1.16 -15.72 -3.99
C GLU A 14 1.31 -15.93 -5.50
N ASN A 15 1.19 -14.85 -6.29
CA ASN A 15 1.39 -14.91 -7.74
C ASN A 15 2.83 -15.32 -8.09
N ARG A 16 3.82 -14.77 -7.40
CA ARG A 16 5.24 -15.12 -7.59
C ARG A 16 5.51 -16.58 -7.27
N ASN A 17 4.94 -17.11 -6.18
CA ASN A 17 5.09 -18.52 -5.80
C ASN A 17 4.53 -19.44 -6.89
N MET A 18 3.29 -19.19 -7.32
CA MET A 18 2.65 -19.96 -8.39
C MET A 18 3.44 -19.91 -9.70
N ARG A 19 3.92 -18.72 -10.10
CA ARG A 19 4.74 -18.58 -11.31
C ARG A 19 6.08 -19.29 -11.19
N PHE A 20 6.67 -19.30 -9.99
CA PHE A 20 7.93 -19.99 -9.74
C PHE A 20 7.76 -21.50 -9.89
N GLU A 21 6.71 -22.08 -9.33
CA GLU A 21 6.40 -23.51 -9.48
C GLU A 21 6.22 -23.90 -10.96
N GLN A 22 5.48 -23.09 -11.73
CA GLN A 22 5.32 -23.31 -13.18
C GLN A 22 6.65 -23.28 -13.94
N ALA A 23 7.53 -22.32 -13.61
CA ALA A 23 8.84 -22.19 -14.24
C ALA A 23 9.78 -23.34 -13.84
N LEU A 24 9.74 -23.75 -12.57
CA LEU A 24 10.50 -24.88 -12.04
C LEU A 24 10.06 -26.19 -12.70
N GLU A 25 8.75 -26.44 -12.79
CA GLU A 25 8.21 -27.63 -13.45
C GLU A 25 8.63 -27.69 -14.93
N GLY A 26 8.46 -26.58 -15.66
CA GLY A 26 8.85 -26.52 -17.07
C GLY A 26 10.35 -26.75 -17.30
N TRP A 27 11.20 -26.23 -16.42
CA TRP A 27 12.63 -26.51 -16.45
C TRP A 27 12.96 -27.97 -16.09
N SER A 28 12.34 -28.51 -15.03
CA SER A 28 12.57 -29.89 -14.57
C SER A 28 12.16 -30.95 -15.59
N GLN A 29 11.13 -30.66 -16.40
CA GLN A 29 10.66 -31.52 -17.48
C GLN A 29 11.44 -31.31 -18.79
N GLY A 30 12.44 -30.43 -18.80
CA GLY A 30 13.22 -30.11 -20.00
C GLY A 30 12.46 -29.31 -21.07
N ARG A 31 11.27 -28.80 -20.77
CA ARG A 31 10.46 -27.97 -21.69
C ARG A 31 10.98 -26.53 -21.78
N LEU A 32 11.73 -26.09 -20.78
CA LEU A 32 12.33 -24.76 -20.70
C LEU A 32 13.81 -24.89 -20.36
N THR A 33 14.62 -24.08 -21.01
CA THR A 33 15.99 -23.80 -20.56
C THR A 33 15.97 -22.97 -19.27
N GLN A 34 17.10 -22.95 -18.56
CA GLN A 34 17.24 -22.13 -17.36
C GLN A 34 17.02 -20.64 -17.65
N ALA A 35 17.42 -20.17 -18.84
CA ALA A 35 17.22 -18.82 -19.33
C ALA A 35 15.73 -18.48 -19.52
N GLU A 36 14.98 -19.37 -20.18
CA GLU A 36 13.55 -19.18 -20.43
C GLU A 36 12.72 -19.21 -19.15
N ALA A 37 13.03 -20.14 -18.24
CA ALA A 37 12.37 -20.20 -16.93
C ALA A 37 12.61 -18.93 -16.10
N ALA A 38 13.83 -18.37 -16.16
CA ALA A 38 14.15 -17.10 -15.52
C ALA A 38 13.40 -15.91 -16.17
N LEU A 39 13.31 -15.90 -17.50
CA LEU A 39 12.59 -14.87 -18.26
C LEU A 39 11.09 -14.83 -17.92
N LEU A 40 10.44 -15.99 -17.75
CA LEU A 40 9.04 -16.08 -17.32
C LEU A 40 8.78 -15.39 -15.98
N LEU A 41 9.78 -15.36 -15.10
CA LEU A 41 9.73 -14.73 -13.79
C LEU A 41 10.21 -13.27 -13.81
N GLY A 42 10.61 -12.75 -14.97
CA GLY A 42 11.16 -11.39 -15.10
C GLY A 42 12.49 -11.20 -14.37
N GLN A 43 13.29 -12.26 -14.22
CA GLN A 43 14.57 -12.24 -13.50
C GLN A 43 15.69 -12.85 -14.36
N CYS A 44 16.94 -12.68 -13.92
CA CYS A 44 18.10 -13.31 -14.56
C CYS A 44 18.29 -14.77 -14.10
N GLU A 45 18.99 -15.57 -14.92
CA GLU A 45 19.30 -16.99 -14.65
C GLU A 45 19.91 -17.24 -13.27
N ARG A 46 20.84 -16.38 -12.84
CA ARG A 46 21.50 -16.48 -11.53
C ARG A 46 20.48 -16.36 -10.38
N SER A 47 19.48 -15.51 -10.53
CA SER A 47 18.42 -15.35 -9.52
C SER A 47 17.49 -16.56 -9.50
N PHE A 48 17.18 -17.11 -10.67
CA PHE A 48 16.41 -18.35 -10.76
C PHE A 48 17.12 -19.52 -10.07
N ARG A 49 18.43 -19.72 -10.34
CA ARG A 49 19.24 -20.75 -9.67
C ARG A 49 19.25 -20.60 -8.15
N ARG A 50 19.45 -19.39 -7.64
CA ARG A 50 19.38 -19.12 -6.18
C ARG A 50 18.00 -19.39 -5.58
N HIS A 51 16.94 -19.18 -6.36
CA HIS A 51 15.59 -19.50 -5.90
C HIS A 51 15.35 -21.02 -5.89
N ILE A 52 15.91 -21.78 -6.83
CA ILE A 52 15.92 -23.24 -6.79
C ILE A 52 16.60 -23.73 -5.51
N GLU A 53 17.83 -23.27 -5.22
CA GLU A 53 18.57 -23.66 -4.01
C GLU A 53 17.77 -23.39 -2.72
N ARG A 54 17.09 -22.24 -2.64
CA ARG A 54 16.24 -21.89 -1.50
C ARG A 54 14.98 -22.74 -1.42
N TYR A 55 14.39 -23.04 -2.57
CA TYR A 55 13.20 -23.88 -2.65
C TYR A 55 13.51 -25.33 -2.29
N GLU A 56 14.68 -25.84 -2.67
CA GLU A 56 15.13 -27.17 -2.27
C GLU A 56 15.40 -27.26 -0.76
N ALA A 57 15.92 -26.19 -0.15
CA ALA A 57 16.19 -26.14 1.29
C ALA A 57 14.92 -25.95 2.15
N ASP A 58 14.08 -24.98 1.79
CA ASP A 58 12.99 -24.48 2.64
C ASP A 58 11.59 -24.54 1.96
N GLY A 59 11.48 -25.14 0.77
CA GLY A 59 10.24 -25.14 -0.01
C GLY A 59 9.78 -23.73 -0.42
N LEU A 60 8.46 -23.53 -0.47
CA LEU A 60 7.87 -22.21 -0.75
C LEU A 60 8.23 -21.15 0.29
N ASP A 61 8.50 -21.55 1.53
CA ASP A 61 8.88 -20.62 2.60
C ASP A 61 10.23 -19.94 2.32
N GLY A 62 11.14 -20.63 1.61
CA GLY A 62 12.41 -20.08 1.13
C GLY A 62 12.24 -18.93 0.12
N LEU A 63 11.07 -18.82 -0.51
CA LEU A 63 10.76 -17.80 -1.52
C LEU A 63 9.98 -16.61 -0.94
N LEU A 64 9.47 -16.72 0.29
CA LEU A 64 8.70 -15.66 0.94
C LEU A 64 9.52 -14.39 1.13
N ASP A 65 8.91 -13.25 0.81
CA ASP A 65 9.43 -11.97 1.28
C ASP A 65 9.28 -11.89 2.81
N ARG A 66 10.41 -12.09 3.51
CA ARG A 66 10.49 -12.05 4.98
C ARG A 66 10.03 -10.72 5.57
N ARG A 67 9.93 -9.64 4.79
CA ARG A 67 9.36 -8.37 5.26
C ARG A 67 7.85 -8.45 5.46
N LEU A 68 7.16 -9.34 4.75
CA LEU A 68 5.71 -9.54 4.90
C LEU A 68 5.36 -10.28 6.19
N SER A 69 6.24 -11.15 6.69
CA SER A 69 6.04 -11.88 7.94
C SER A 69 6.46 -11.10 9.19
N GLN A 70 7.24 -10.02 9.03
CA GLN A 70 7.78 -9.26 10.15
C GLN A 70 7.03 -7.96 10.40
N ILE A 71 6.52 -7.81 11.62
CA ILE A 71 6.02 -6.52 12.08
C ILE A 71 7.21 -5.60 12.32
N SER A 72 7.15 -4.39 11.74
CA SER A 72 8.19 -3.38 11.94
C SER A 72 8.36 -3.04 13.43
N LYS A 73 9.60 -3.03 13.90
CA LYS A 73 9.95 -2.60 15.27
C LYS A 73 9.56 -1.15 15.57
N ARG A 74 9.31 -0.34 14.54
CA ARG A 74 8.87 1.06 14.67
C ARG A 74 7.35 1.20 14.78
N ARG A 75 6.60 0.11 14.56
CA ARG A 75 5.13 0.12 14.68
C ARG A 75 4.77 0.41 16.13
N ALA A 76 3.80 1.31 16.34
CA ALA A 76 3.22 1.57 17.64
C ALA A 76 2.62 0.29 18.24
N SER A 77 2.63 0.17 19.57
CA SER A 77 2.00 -0.95 20.25
C SER A 77 0.48 -0.90 20.04
N GLY A 78 -0.18 -2.06 20.11
CA GLY A 78 -1.65 -2.11 20.07
C GLY A 78 -2.28 -1.27 21.19
N THR A 79 -1.68 -1.28 22.38
CA THR A 79 -2.13 -0.48 23.52
C THR A 79 -2.09 1.03 23.26
N GLU A 80 -1.05 1.53 22.59
CA GLU A 80 -0.95 2.95 22.22
C GLU A 80 -2.02 3.32 21.18
N VAL A 81 -2.29 2.43 20.22
CA VAL A 81 -3.36 2.59 19.23
C VAL A 81 -4.72 2.67 19.93
N ASP A 82 -5.00 1.75 20.85
CA ASP A 82 -6.27 1.70 21.58
C ASP A 82 -6.49 2.94 22.44
N GLN A 83 -5.45 3.40 23.14
CA GLN A 83 -5.48 4.62 23.94
C GLN A 83 -5.83 5.85 23.10
N VAL A 84 -5.22 5.99 21.92
CA VAL A 84 -5.48 7.13 21.01
C VAL A 84 -6.91 7.08 20.48
N VAL A 85 -7.40 5.90 20.10
CA VAL A 85 -8.78 5.73 19.61
C VAL A 85 -9.78 6.04 20.73
N HIS A 86 -9.53 5.56 21.95
CA HIS A 86 -10.38 5.84 23.10
C HIS A 86 -10.41 7.33 23.44
N LEU A 87 -9.25 7.98 23.46
CA LEU A 87 -9.13 9.42 23.69
C LEU A 87 -9.96 10.22 22.68
N TYR A 88 -9.85 9.88 21.39
CA TYR A 88 -10.64 10.54 20.35
C TYR A 88 -12.14 10.34 20.55
N LYS A 89 -12.58 9.09 20.80
CA LYS A 89 -14.01 8.78 21.04
C LYS A 89 -14.57 9.49 22.26
N GLY A 90 -13.79 9.62 23.33
CA GLY A 90 -14.25 10.15 24.62
C GLY A 90 -14.42 11.67 24.66
N GLY A 91 -13.56 12.43 23.95
CA GLY A 91 -13.53 13.89 24.07
C GLY A 91 -13.49 14.68 22.76
N PHE A 92 -13.27 14.02 21.62
CA PHE A 92 -13.00 14.70 20.35
C PHE A 92 -13.83 14.14 19.19
N ALA A 93 -14.92 13.42 19.49
CA ALA A 93 -15.81 12.88 18.48
C ALA A 93 -16.32 14.00 17.55
N GLY A 94 -16.13 13.84 16.24
CA GLY A 94 -16.53 14.83 15.23
C GLY A 94 -15.51 15.94 14.99
N TRP A 95 -14.42 16.03 15.77
CA TRP A 95 -13.36 16.99 15.50
C TRP A 95 -12.56 16.62 14.25
N SER A 96 -12.02 17.65 13.57
CA SER A 96 -11.03 17.43 12.53
C SER A 96 -9.77 16.77 13.12
N VAL A 97 -9.16 15.84 12.37
CA VAL A 97 -7.91 15.18 12.83
C VAL A 97 -6.79 16.19 13.04
N ALA A 98 -6.79 17.30 12.30
CA ALA A 98 -5.81 18.36 12.47
C ALA A 98 -5.94 19.04 13.85
N HIS A 99 -7.17 19.38 14.25
CA HIS A 99 -7.42 19.97 15.58
C HIS A 99 -7.12 18.97 16.69
N PHE A 100 -7.52 17.71 16.52
CA PHE A 100 -7.18 16.66 17.47
C PHE A 100 -5.65 16.48 17.59
N HIS A 101 -4.90 16.46 16.49
CA HIS A 101 -3.43 16.36 16.53
C HIS A 101 -2.79 17.54 17.27
N SER A 102 -3.30 18.77 17.09
CA SER A 102 -2.81 19.93 17.82
C SER A 102 -3.02 19.78 19.34
N LYS A 103 -4.23 19.37 19.77
CA LYS A 103 -4.53 19.08 21.18
C LYS A 103 -3.72 17.89 21.73
N TYR A 104 -3.61 16.81 20.97
CA TYR A 104 -2.80 15.64 21.29
C TYR A 104 -1.33 15.99 21.55
N LYS A 105 -0.75 16.88 20.74
CA LYS A 105 0.60 17.40 20.96
C LYS A 105 0.71 18.29 22.20
N ALA A 106 -0.22 19.22 22.36
CA ALA A 106 -0.13 20.27 23.37
C ALA A 106 -0.47 19.78 24.79
N GLU A 107 -1.53 18.98 24.93
CA GLU A 107 -2.10 18.62 26.25
C GLU A 107 -1.79 17.19 26.67
N PHE A 108 -1.62 16.28 25.72
CA PHE A 108 -1.38 14.86 25.98
C PHE A 108 0.06 14.42 25.72
N ALA A 109 0.98 15.38 25.52
CA ALA A 109 2.41 15.16 25.23
C ALA A 109 2.65 14.11 24.12
N GLY A 110 1.74 14.05 23.15
CA GLY A 110 1.73 13.01 22.15
C GLY A 110 2.99 12.99 21.27
N ALA A 111 3.64 11.84 21.10
CA ALA A 111 4.87 11.75 20.31
C ALA A 111 4.60 11.58 18.81
N ARG A 112 3.46 10.98 18.44
CA ARG A 112 3.16 10.55 17.06
C ARG A 112 2.83 11.71 16.12
N SER A 113 3.00 11.45 14.83
CA SER A 113 2.72 12.41 13.76
C SER A 113 1.23 12.47 13.42
N TYR A 114 0.81 13.57 12.80
CA TYR A 114 -0.53 13.73 12.24
C TYR A 114 -0.93 12.58 11.29
N SER A 115 -0.03 12.18 10.39
CA SER A 115 -0.33 11.11 9.41
C SER A 115 -0.58 9.76 10.08
N TRP A 116 0.14 9.47 11.17
CA TRP A 116 -0.07 8.27 11.95
C TRP A 116 -1.43 8.30 12.66
N LEU A 117 -1.76 9.41 13.36
CA LEU A 117 -3.07 9.57 14.01
C LEU A 117 -4.21 9.43 13.01
N LYS A 118 -4.10 10.09 11.86
CA LYS A 118 -5.10 10.01 10.80
C LYS A 118 -5.33 8.58 10.36
N SER A 119 -4.25 7.82 10.12
CA SER A 119 -4.35 6.44 9.67
C SER A 119 -5.00 5.57 10.75
N VAL A 120 -4.55 5.68 12.01
CA VAL A 120 -5.11 4.94 13.15
C VAL A 120 -6.61 5.20 13.34
N LEU A 121 -7.03 6.47 13.31
CA LEU A 121 -8.43 6.84 13.49
C LEU A 121 -9.32 6.39 12.31
N GLN A 122 -8.77 6.37 11.10
CA GLN A 122 -9.48 5.89 9.91
C GLN A 122 -9.58 4.37 9.89
N ASP A 123 -8.50 3.65 10.24
CA ASP A 123 -8.49 2.18 10.35
C ASP A 123 -9.47 1.71 11.43
N ALA A 124 -9.56 2.44 12.55
CA ALA A 124 -10.53 2.20 13.61
C ALA A 124 -11.96 2.67 13.26
N SER A 125 -12.19 3.19 12.06
CA SER A 125 -13.48 3.69 11.57
C SER A 125 -14.14 4.76 12.46
N VAL A 126 -13.36 5.48 13.27
CA VAL A 126 -13.85 6.60 14.09
C VAL A 126 -13.81 7.93 13.36
N VAL A 127 -12.99 8.03 12.33
CA VAL A 127 -12.95 9.14 11.39
C VAL A 127 -13.21 8.59 10.00
N THR A 128 -14.17 9.20 9.30
CA THR A 128 -14.50 8.78 7.93
C THR A 128 -13.38 9.16 6.96
N ILE A 129 -13.12 8.27 6.00
CA ILE A 129 -12.21 8.58 4.91
C ILE A 129 -12.95 9.49 3.94
N ALA A 130 -12.51 10.76 3.87
CA ALA A 130 -13.03 11.70 2.89
C ALA A 130 -12.76 11.19 1.46
N LYS A 131 -13.74 11.38 0.57
CA LYS A 131 -13.57 11.07 -0.86
C LYS A 131 -12.39 11.87 -1.41
N ARG A 132 -11.59 11.22 -2.25
CA ARG A 132 -10.47 11.86 -2.94
C ARG A 132 -11.01 13.02 -3.77
N GLN A 133 -10.48 14.22 -3.53
CA GLN A 133 -10.77 15.39 -4.36
C GLN A 133 -10.31 15.15 -5.80
N GLY A 134 -10.96 15.80 -6.76
CA GLY A 134 -10.59 15.74 -8.16
C GLY A 134 -9.10 16.02 -8.38
N LYS A 135 -8.52 15.46 -9.45
CA LYS A 135 -7.10 15.70 -9.76
C LYS A 135 -6.87 17.21 -9.88
N HIS A 136 -5.83 17.71 -9.24
CA HIS A 136 -5.39 19.09 -9.46
C HIS A 136 -4.91 19.23 -10.91
N ARG A 137 -5.22 20.35 -11.56
CA ARG A 137 -4.81 20.68 -12.93
C ARG A 137 -5.26 19.65 -13.97
N ILE A 138 -6.58 19.42 -14.07
CA ILE A 138 -7.15 18.61 -15.15
C ILE A 138 -6.91 19.35 -16.48
N LYS A 139 -6.16 18.70 -17.38
CA LYS A 139 -5.93 19.21 -18.72
C LYS A 139 -7.24 19.13 -19.50
N ARG A 140 -7.67 20.25 -20.07
CA ARG A 140 -8.80 20.28 -21.00
C ARG A 140 -8.41 19.57 -22.30
N GLU A 141 -9.33 18.83 -22.90
CA GLU A 141 -9.11 18.27 -24.23
C GLU A 141 -8.89 19.40 -25.24
N ARG A 142 -8.12 19.12 -26.29
CA ARG A 142 -7.84 20.10 -27.35
C ARG A 142 -9.11 20.28 -28.18
N ALA A 143 -9.56 21.52 -28.35
CA ALA A 143 -10.66 21.80 -29.26
C ALA A 143 -10.25 21.50 -30.72
N PRO A 144 -11.16 20.97 -31.56
CA PRO A 144 -10.84 20.55 -32.92
C PRO A 144 -10.43 21.71 -33.84
N LEU A 145 -10.95 22.92 -33.58
CA LEU A 145 -10.64 24.14 -34.34
C LEU A 145 -10.22 25.28 -33.41
N ALA A 146 -9.42 26.21 -33.95
CA ALA A 146 -9.05 27.44 -33.26
C ALA A 146 -10.30 28.29 -32.97
N GLY A 147 -10.36 28.91 -31.77
CA GLY A 147 -11.50 29.73 -31.34
C GLY A 147 -12.64 28.98 -30.64
N MET A 148 -12.67 27.64 -30.68
CA MET A 148 -13.71 26.85 -29.99
C MET A 148 -13.45 26.63 -28.49
N LEU A 149 -12.27 27.00 -27.98
CA LEU A 149 -11.95 26.89 -26.55
C LEU A 149 -12.34 28.19 -25.83
N LEU A 150 -13.44 28.16 -25.08
CA LEU A 150 -13.89 29.29 -24.26
C LEU A 150 -12.96 29.46 -23.03
N HIS A 151 -12.25 30.58 -22.97
CA HIS A 151 -11.53 31.01 -21.78
C HIS A 151 -12.44 31.92 -20.96
N GLN A 152 -12.93 31.45 -19.81
CA GLN A 152 -13.61 32.31 -18.84
C GLN A 152 -12.56 32.84 -17.87
N ASP A 153 -12.31 34.15 -17.94
CA ASP A 153 -11.54 34.85 -16.92
C ASP A 153 -12.49 35.19 -15.76
N ALA A 154 -12.10 34.80 -14.54
CA ALA A 154 -12.84 35.07 -13.31
C ALA A 154 -12.21 36.22 -12.51
N SER A 155 -11.34 37.01 -13.14
CA SER A 155 -10.74 38.19 -12.54
C SER A 155 -11.79 39.24 -12.22
N THR A 156 -11.90 39.62 -10.96
CA THR A 156 -12.77 40.71 -10.53
C THR A 156 -12.11 42.04 -10.90
N HIS A 157 -12.65 42.74 -11.91
CA HIS A 157 -12.25 44.11 -12.19
C HIS A 157 -12.75 45.04 -11.08
N ARG A 158 -11.87 45.93 -10.60
CA ARG A 158 -12.23 47.06 -9.75
C ARG A 158 -12.48 48.29 -10.60
#